data_AF-A0A7C1GJD2-F1
#
_entry.id   AF-A0A7C1GJD2-F1
#
_cell.length_a   1.000
_cell.length_b   1.000
_cell.length_c   1.000
_cell.angle_alpha   90.00
_cell.angle_beta   90.00
_cell.angle_gamma   90.00
#
_symmetry.space_group_name_H-M   'P 1'
#
loop_
_entity.id
_entity.type
_entity.pdbx_description
1 polymer ?
#
loop_
_entity_poly.entity_id
_entity_poly.type
_entity_poly.pdbx_seq_one_letter_code
_entity_poly.pdbx_strand_id
1 'polypeptide(L)'
;MVASPEGRVFINSTGNPGMATAGTGDVLTGMIASLTGQNLPPLEASILGVYLHGLAGDIAAERTGEHSLIAGDIIEGIPDAFSRFRA
;
A
#
# COMPACT_ATOMS: atom_id res chain seq x y z
N MET A 1 1.62 -8.96 3.94
CA MET A 1 0.83 -9.69 4.96
C MET A 1 0.72 -8.84 6.21
N VAL A 2 -0.31 -9.03 7.03
CA VAL A 2 -0.50 -8.35 8.32
C VAL A 2 -0.82 -9.42 9.37
N ALA A 3 -0.15 -9.38 10.52
CA ALA A 3 -0.42 -10.30 11.63
C ALA A 3 -0.77 -9.48 12.88
N SER A 4 -1.82 -9.89 13.59
CA SER A 4 -2.27 -9.24 14.81
C SER A 4 -1.74 -9.98 16.06
N PRO A 5 -1.57 -9.28 17.21
CA PRO A 5 -1.16 -9.90 18.46
C PRO A 5 -2.12 -11.00 18.96
N GLU A 6 -3.38 -10.94 18.55
CA GLU A 6 -4.42 -11.93 18.87
C GLU A 6 -4.35 -13.19 17.98
N GLY A 7 -3.32 -13.31 17.14
CA GLY A 7 -3.09 -14.49 16.29
C GLY A 7 -3.85 -14.48 14.97
N ARG A 8 -4.49 -13.36 14.58
CA ARG A 8 -5.11 -13.22 13.25
C ARG A 8 -4.04 -12.91 12.20
N VAL A 9 -4.16 -13.51 11.03
CA VAL A 9 -3.25 -13.29 9.90
C VAL A 9 -4.05 -12.94 8.66
N PHE A 10 -3.60 -11.91 7.96
CA PHE A 10 -4.19 -11.40 6.73
C PHE A 10 -3.12 -11.43 5.63
N ILE A 11 -3.48 -12.04 4.49
CA ILE A 11 -2.62 -12.08 3.31
C ILE A 11 -2.96 -10.89 2.42
N ASN A 12 -1.94 -10.16 1.99
CA ASN A 12 -2.12 -9.10 1.00
C ASN A 12 -2.01 -9.72 -0.40
N SER A 13 -2.98 -9.45 -1.26
CA SER A 13 -3.03 -9.96 -2.62
C SER A 13 -2.59 -8.95 -3.69
N THR A 14 -2.11 -7.77 -3.28
CA THR A 14 -1.67 -6.69 -4.17
C THR A 14 -0.16 -6.45 -4.08
N GLY A 15 0.37 -5.77 -5.08
CA GLY A 15 1.78 -5.42 -5.21
C GLY A 15 2.53 -6.33 -6.19
N ASN A 16 3.66 -5.82 -6.66
CA ASN A 16 4.48 -6.45 -7.70
C ASN A 16 5.99 -6.33 -7.37
N PRO A 17 6.87 -7.07 -8.06
CA PRO A 17 8.31 -7.07 -7.81
C PRO A 17 8.97 -5.69 -7.94
N GLY A 18 8.41 -4.76 -8.72
CA GLY A 18 8.94 -3.41 -8.88
C GLY A 18 8.94 -2.59 -7.60
N MET A 19 8.08 -2.94 -6.64
CA MET A 19 8.02 -2.29 -5.33
C MET A 19 9.22 -2.65 -4.43
N ALA A 20 10.07 -3.60 -4.83
CA ALA A 20 11.31 -3.97 -4.13
C ALA A 20 12.43 -2.94 -4.35
N THR A 21 12.11 -1.66 -4.19
CA THR A 21 13.01 -0.50 -4.37
C THR A 21 13.06 0.35 -3.10
N ALA A 22 14.04 1.26 -3.03
CA ALA A 22 14.23 2.10 -1.85
C ALA A 22 13.04 3.05 -1.63
N GLY A 23 12.64 3.22 -0.36
CA GLY A 23 11.62 4.17 0.06
C GLY A 23 10.16 3.67 0.01
N THR A 24 9.88 2.51 -0.59
CA THR A 24 8.49 1.99 -0.66
C THR A 24 7.92 1.68 0.72
N GLY A 25 8.75 1.19 1.64
CA GLY A 25 8.39 1.00 3.05
C GLY A 25 8.08 2.30 3.80
N ASP A 26 8.73 3.42 3.45
CA ASP A 26 8.44 4.72 4.04
C ASP A 26 7.07 5.24 3.59
N VAL A 27 6.73 5.04 2.30
CA VAL A 27 5.39 5.32 1.76
C VAL A 27 4.33 4.51 2.50
N LEU A 28 4.54 3.20 2.65
CA LEU A 28 3.62 2.34 3.40
C LEU A 28 3.43 2.81 4.85
N THR A 29 4.52 3.15 5.53
CA THR A 29 4.49 3.65 6.91
C THR A 29 3.67 4.95 7.00
N GLY A 30 3.90 5.90 6.09
CA GLY A 30 3.14 7.15 6.02
C GLY A 30 1.65 6.93 5.78
N MET A 31 1.28 5.97 4.91
CA MET A 31 -0.11 5.61 4.67
C MET A 31 -0.78 5.04 5.92
N ILE A 32 -0.15 4.07 6.60
CA ILE A 32 -0.71 3.47 7.83
C ILE A 32 -0.83 4.52 8.94
N ALA A 33 0.19 5.37 9.11
CA ALA A 33 0.17 6.46 10.09
C ALA A 33 -0.96 7.46 9.82
N SER A 34 -1.16 7.86 8.55
CA SER A 34 -2.24 8.75 8.14
C SER A 34 -3.63 8.13 8.37
N LEU A 35 -3.82 6.85 8.04
CA LEU A 35 -5.08 6.14 8.30
C LEU A 35 -5.37 6.03 9.80
N THR A 36 -4.34 5.74 10.61
CA THR A 36 -4.46 5.71 12.08
C THR A 36 -4.81 7.10 12.62
N GLY A 37 -4.18 8.16 12.09
CA GLY A 37 -4.48 9.55 12.44
C GLY A 37 -5.90 10.00 12.06
N GLN A 38 -6.54 9.30 11.13
CA GLN A 38 -7.97 9.46 10.79
C GLN A 38 -8.91 8.65 11.70
N ASN A 39 -8.39 8.09 12.80
CA ASN A 39 -9.11 7.28 13.79
C ASN A 39 -9.52 5.89 13.30
N LEU A 40 -8.87 5.33 12.26
CA LEU A 40 -9.00 3.90 11.99
C LEU A 40 -8.27 3.12 13.10
N PRO A 41 -8.84 2.01 13.60
CA PRO A 41 -8.13 1.20 14.57
C PRO A 41 -6.86 0.60 13.94
N PRO A 42 -5.79 0.35 14.73
CA PRO A 42 -4.46 0.06 14.18
C PRO A 42 -4.40 -1.16 13.25
N LEU A 43 -5.18 -2.20 13.53
CA LEU A 43 -5.20 -3.40 12.70
C LEU A 43 -5.85 -3.10 11.34
N GLU A 44 -6.99 -2.43 11.33
CA GLU A 44 -7.72 -2.02 10.15
C GLU A 44 -6.91 -1.03 9.30
N ALA A 45 -6.24 -0.07 9.94
CA ALA A 45 -5.31 0.85 9.27
C ALA A 45 -4.15 0.10 8.61
N SER A 46 -3.58 -0.92 9.29
CA SER A 46 -2.52 -1.76 8.74
C SER A 46 -2.99 -2.58 7.54
N ILE A 47 -4.15 -3.23 7.64
CA ILE A 47 -4.73 -4.05 6.57
C ILE A 47 -5.01 -3.18 5.34
N LEU A 48 -5.72 -2.07 5.53
CA LEU A 48 -6.09 -1.16 4.44
C LEU A 48 -4.85 -0.49 3.82
N GLY A 49 -3.91 -0.03 4.66
CA GLY A 49 -2.69 0.63 4.21
C GLY A 49 -1.83 -0.29 3.34
N VAL A 50 -1.61 -1.54 3.77
CA VAL A 50 -0.85 -2.53 2.97
C VAL A 50 -1.55 -2.84 1.64
N TYR A 51 -2.88 -3.01 1.66
CA TYR A 51 -3.65 -3.29 0.45
C TYR A 51 -3.58 -2.15 -0.57
N LEU A 52 -3.85 -0.91 -0.13
CA LEU A 52 -3.82 0.27 -0.99
C LEU A 52 -2.41 0.60 -1.47
N HIS A 53 -1.38 0.39 -0.65
CA HIS A 53 0.01 0.56 -1.05
C HIS A 53 0.40 -0.39 -2.19
N GLY A 54 0.05 -1.68 -2.07
CA GLY A 54 0.27 -2.64 -3.14
C GLY A 54 -0.52 -2.31 -4.41
N LEU A 55 -1.80 -1.94 -4.27
CA LEU A 55 -2.63 -1.57 -5.42
C LEU A 55 -2.12 -0.33 -6.14
N ALA A 56 -1.65 0.68 -5.39
CA ALA A 56 -1.01 1.86 -5.97
C ALA A 56 0.27 1.50 -6.73
N GLY A 57 1.07 0.55 -6.21
CA GLY A 57 2.24 0.01 -6.90
C GLY A 57 1.89 -0.74 -8.18
N ASP A 58 0.81 -1.52 -8.19
CA ASP A 58 0.33 -2.23 -9.39
C ASP A 58 -0.11 -1.25 -10.48
N ILE A 59 -0.91 -0.25 -10.11
CA ILE A 59 -1.36 0.81 -11.04
C ILE A 59 -0.16 1.62 -11.56
N ALA A 60 0.81 1.94 -10.70
CA ALA A 60 2.01 2.65 -11.11
C ALA A 60 2.85 1.82 -12.11
N ALA A 61 2.99 0.52 -11.87
CA ALA A 61 3.73 -0.38 -12.74
C ALA A 61 3.12 -0.49 -14.15
N GLU A 62 1.80 -0.33 -14.30
CA GLU A 62 1.15 -0.26 -15.62
C GLU A 62 1.67 0.92 -16.47
N ARG A 63 2.14 2.00 -15.82
CA ARG A 63 2.62 3.22 -16.51
C ARG A 63 4.13 3.25 -16.69
N THR A 64 4.89 2.85 -15.66
CA THR A 64 6.35 2.98 -15.63
C THR A 64 7.08 1.67 -15.90
N GLY A 65 6.40 0.53 -15.76
CA GLY A 65 6.99 -0.80 -15.75
C GLY A 65 7.65 -1.15 -14.42
N GLU A 66 7.60 -2.42 -14.03
CA GLU A 66 8.11 -2.89 -12.72
C GLU A 66 9.60 -2.54 -12.49
N HIS A 67 10.44 -2.64 -13.52
CA HIS A 67 11.89 -2.39 -13.39
C HIS A 67 12.26 -0.93 -13.14
N SER A 68 11.37 0.01 -13.50
CA SER A 68 11.62 1.46 -13.37
C SER A 68 10.79 2.11 -12.27
N LEU A 69 9.96 1.33 -11.58
CA LEU A 69 9.10 1.81 -10.52
C LEU A 69 9.94 2.30 -9.34
N ILE A 70 9.65 3.51 -8.88
CA ILE A 70 10.23 4.12 -7.67
C ILE A 70 9.13 4.48 -6.67
N ALA A 71 9.53 4.76 -5.42
CA ALA A 71 8.58 5.11 -4.36
C ALA A 71 7.67 6.30 -4.71
N GLY A 72 8.19 7.29 -5.45
CA GLY A 72 7.41 8.43 -5.94
C GLY A 72 6.26 8.02 -6.86
N ASP A 73 6.46 7.03 -7.73
CA ASP A 73 5.41 6.56 -8.63
C ASP A 73 4.25 5.91 -7.87
N ILE A 74 4.56 5.22 -6.76
CA ILE A 74 3.55 4.65 -5.87
C ILE A 74 2.72 5.76 -5.24
N ILE A 75 3.35 6.86 -4.79
CA ILE A 75 2.63 8.03 -4.24
C ILE A 75 1.64 8.59 -5.27
N GLU A 76 2.07 8.74 -6.53
CA GLU A 76 1.20 9.19 -7.61
C GLU A 76 0.07 8.18 -7.94
N GLY A 77 0.25 6.90 -7.62
CA GLY A 77 -0.78 5.86 -7.75
C GLY A 77 -1.82 5.82 -6.61
N ILE A 78 -1.59 6.53 -5.48
CA ILE A 78 -2.48 6.49 -4.32
C ILE A 78 -3.92 6.96 -4.65
N PRO A 79 -4.14 8.09 -5.35
CA PRO A 79 -5.49 8.55 -5.67
C PRO A 79 -6.31 7.52 -6.47
N ASP A 80 -5.67 6.88 -7.46
CA ASP A 80 -6.29 5.85 -8.29
C ASP A 80 -6.63 4.60 -7.47
N ALA A 81 -5.75 4.18 -6.57
CA ALA A 81 -5.99 3.05 -5.67
C ALA A 81 -7.22 3.30 -4.75
N PHE A 82 -7.35 4.50 -4.19
CA PHE A 82 -8.53 4.87 -3.39
C PHE A 82 -9.81 4.94 -4.22
N SER A 83 -9.73 5.47 -5.45
CA SER A 83 -10.87 5.52 -6.38
C SER A 83 -11.36 4.11 -6.69
N ARG A 84 -10.44 3.20 -7.04
CA ARG A 84 -10.74 1.80 -7.36
C ARG A 84 -11.24 0.99 -6.16
N PHE A 85 -10.80 1.30 -4.95
CA PHE A 85 -11.29 0.65 -3.73
C PHE A 85 -12.74 1.05 -3.37
N ARG A 86 -13.16 2.26 -3.75
CA ARG A 86 -14.52 2.77 -3.47
C ARG A 86 -15.56 2.41 -4.53
N ALA A 87 -15.11 1.94 -5.70
CA ALA A 87 -15.95 1.48 -6.81
C ALA A 87 -16.48 0.07 -6.55
#